data_AF-A0A6S7HLC2-F1
#
_entry.id   AF-A0A6S7HLC2-F1
#
_cell.length_a   1.000
_cell.length_b   1.000
_cell.length_c   1.000
_cell.angle_alpha   90.00
_cell.angle_beta   90.00
_cell.angle_gamma   90.00
#
_symmetry.space_group_name_H-M   'P 1'
#
loop_
_entity.id
_entity.type
_entity.pdbx_description
1 polymer ?
#
loop_
_entity_poly.entity_id
_entity_poly.type
_entity_poly.pdbx_seq_one_letter_code
_entity_poly.pdbx_strand_id
1 'polypeptide(L)'
;MTKFFVSENEEITETYKGRTGVKLGIPIVSLLFIDDCAQQQKLLDSDEYLLVGKSASKHFSSGIIKANVQKPSDAKAKLLKPLSFANLKSTRVYLYNQESYTVPFFPTHEYEIIKYAWFKKTDKNGSSRFVAIELHVSTASGRASDEKPRPLHRIFTHLGVIQKGVVVDGKHETRKECRFTSNSDSAQQLYSLLCEQQQSEYRQQLSVFPSAVGSNKMISNNISSQISNKDSLSPSLIALVHGTWSDAIGELISLLSVSVERLKLQDIGKAEGILPAIREILDKKRTIARKFEEIFR
;
A
#
# COMPACT_ATOMS: atom_id res chain seq x y z
N MET A 1 -20.49 0.39 -8.99
CA MET A 1 -20.95 -0.61 -9.98
C MET A 1 -22.29 -1.13 -9.51
N THR A 2 -23.38 -0.73 -10.17
CA THR A 2 -24.75 -1.17 -9.83
C THR A 2 -24.89 -2.64 -10.24
N LYS A 3 -25.42 -3.48 -9.34
CA LYS A 3 -25.60 -4.91 -9.57
C LYS A 3 -27.09 -5.21 -9.63
N PHE A 4 -27.50 -5.96 -10.64
CA PHE A 4 -28.87 -6.44 -10.80
C PHE A 4 -28.85 -7.96 -10.88
N PHE A 5 -29.90 -8.60 -10.37
CA PHE A 5 -30.11 -10.03 -10.54
C PHE A 5 -31.31 -10.23 -11.46
N VAL A 6 -31.10 -10.85 -12.61
CA VAL A 6 -32.15 -11.02 -13.62
C VAL A 6 -32.76 -12.41 -13.50
N SER A 7 -34.10 -12.50 -13.52
CA SER A 7 -34.81 -13.77 -13.45
C SER A 7 -36.07 -13.78 -14.31
N GLU A 8 -36.42 -14.98 -14.81
CA GLU A 8 -37.67 -15.24 -15.53
C GLU A 8 -38.81 -15.66 -14.60
N ASN A 9 -38.49 -16.12 -13.39
CA ASN A 9 -39.46 -16.73 -12.47
C ASN A 9 -39.95 -15.72 -11.42
N GLU A 10 -41.26 -15.57 -11.29
CA GLU A 10 -41.88 -14.73 -10.26
C GLU A 10 -41.64 -15.29 -8.83
N GLU A 11 -41.47 -16.60 -8.69
CA GLU A 11 -41.17 -17.27 -7.41
C GLU A 11 -39.68 -17.29 -7.05
N ILE A 12 -38.85 -16.45 -7.68
CA ILE A 12 -37.40 -16.44 -7.49
C ILE A 12 -36.99 -16.19 -6.03
N THR A 13 -37.84 -15.57 -5.21
CA THR A 13 -37.68 -15.41 -3.75
C THR A 13 -37.57 -16.70 -2.97
N GLU A 14 -38.05 -17.82 -3.50
CA GLU A 14 -37.93 -19.10 -2.81
C GLU A 14 -36.57 -19.76 -3.06
N THR A 15 -35.88 -19.36 -4.13
CA THR A 15 -34.56 -19.88 -4.46
C THR A 15 -33.48 -19.33 -3.51
N TYR A 16 -32.43 -20.13 -3.28
CA TYR A 16 -31.27 -19.70 -2.51
C TYR A 16 -30.65 -18.39 -3.05
N LYS A 17 -30.61 -18.24 -4.38
CA LYS A 17 -30.05 -17.05 -5.05
C LYS A 17 -30.95 -15.82 -4.89
N GLY A 18 -32.27 -15.97 -5.02
CA GLY A 18 -33.21 -14.86 -4.77
C GLY A 18 -33.23 -14.42 -3.32
N ARG A 19 -33.26 -15.36 -2.36
CA ARG A 19 -33.14 -15.05 -0.91
C ARG A 19 -31.84 -14.29 -0.60
N THR A 20 -30.73 -14.71 -1.21
CA THR A 20 -29.43 -14.05 -1.02
C THR A 20 -29.40 -12.66 -1.67
N GLY A 21 -29.97 -12.49 -2.86
CA GLY A 21 -30.10 -11.21 -3.54
C GLY A 21 -30.90 -10.19 -2.73
N VAL A 22 -32.08 -10.60 -2.23
CA VAL A 22 -32.93 -9.77 -1.35
C VAL A 22 -32.18 -9.39 -0.07
N LYS A 23 -31.49 -10.33 0.57
CA LYS A 23 -30.70 -10.08 1.78
C LYS A 23 -29.58 -9.05 1.57
N LEU A 24 -28.99 -9.02 0.38
CA LEU A 24 -27.92 -8.10 0.01
C LEU A 24 -28.44 -6.77 -0.58
N GLY A 25 -29.76 -6.57 -0.66
CA GLY A 25 -30.35 -5.37 -1.25
C GLY A 25 -30.12 -5.24 -2.76
N ILE A 26 -29.90 -6.35 -3.46
CA ILE A 26 -29.70 -6.38 -4.91
C ILE A 26 -31.08 -6.43 -5.58
N PRO A 27 -31.43 -5.46 -6.45
CA PRO A 27 -32.71 -5.49 -7.15
C PRO A 27 -32.83 -6.72 -8.06
N ILE A 28 -33.96 -7.42 -7.95
CA ILE A 28 -34.29 -8.56 -8.80
C ILE A 28 -35.23 -8.07 -9.90
N VAL A 29 -34.77 -8.11 -11.15
CA VAL A 29 -35.48 -7.57 -12.32
C VAL A 29 -35.85 -8.67 -13.31
N SER A 30 -36.89 -8.43 -14.10
CA SER A 30 -37.30 -9.33 -15.17
C SER A 30 -36.34 -9.29 -16.36
N LEU A 31 -36.40 -10.32 -17.23
CA LEU A 31 -35.62 -10.35 -18.48
C LEU A 31 -35.84 -9.14 -19.38
N LEU A 32 -37.08 -8.61 -19.41
CA LEU A 32 -37.45 -7.47 -20.22
C LEU A 32 -36.54 -6.25 -19.95
N PHE A 33 -35.99 -6.15 -18.73
CA PHE A 33 -35.01 -5.11 -18.41
C PHE A 33 -33.76 -5.17 -19.29
N ILE A 34 -33.24 -6.37 -19.54
CA ILE A 34 -32.05 -6.54 -20.40
C ILE A 34 -32.41 -6.20 -21.85
N ASP A 35 -33.55 -6.72 -22.32
CA ASP A 35 -33.99 -6.54 -23.70
C ASP A 35 -34.23 -5.06 -24.03
N ASP A 36 -34.92 -4.34 -23.15
CA ASP A 36 -35.22 -2.92 -23.35
C ASP A 36 -33.97 -2.03 -23.18
N CYS A 37 -33.06 -2.37 -22.25
CA CYS A 37 -31.77 -1.68 -22.14
C CYS A 37 -30.92 -1.88 -23.41
N ALA A 38 -30.95 -3.08 -23.99
CA ALA A 38 -30.24 -3.38 -25.23
C ALA A 38 -30.85 -2.64 -26.42
N GLN A 39 -32.18 -2.60 -26.52
CA GLN A 39 -32.89 -1.90 -27.59
C GLN A 39 -32.67 -0.38 -27.54
N GLN A 40 -32.67 0.22 -26.34
CA GLN A 40 -32.49 1.66 -26.16
C GLN A 40 -31.02 2.09 -26.02
N GLN A 41 -30.08 1.15 -26.05
CA GLN A 41 -28.64 1.36 -25.85
C GLN A 41 -28.28 2.22 -24.62
N LYS A 42 -29.10 2.16 -23.58
CA LYS A 42 -28.89 2.89 -22.32
C LYS A 42 -29.39 2.06 -21.16
N LEU A 43 -28.79 2.26 -19.99
CA LEU A 43 -29.30 1.66 -18.76
C LEU A 43 -30.61 2.35 -18.37
N LEU A 44 -31.72 1.60 -18.43
CA LEU A 44 -33.05 2.06 -18.04
C LEU A 44 -33.24 2.01 -16.52
N ASP A 45 -34.28 2.70 -16.03
CA ASP A 45 -34.65 2.60 -14.62
C ASP A 45 -35.17 1.20 -14.33
N SER A 46 -34.55 0.54 -13.36
CA SER A 46 -34.93 -0.81 -12.95
C SER A 46 -36.29 -0.88 -12.26
N ASP A 47 -36.82 0.25 -11.77
CA ASP A 47 -38.06 0.29 -10.97
C ASP A 47 -39.29 -0.28 -11.71
N GLU A 48 -39.36 -0.13 -13.03
CA GLU A 48 -40.46 -0.63 -13.86
C GLU A 48 -40.38 -2.14 -14.14
N TYR A 49 -39.23 -2.74 -13.86
CA TYR A 49 -38.90 -4.13 -14.18
C TYR A 49 -38.68 -4.99 -12.93
N LEU A 50 -38.94 -4.45 -11.74
CA LEU A 50 -38.73 -5.14 -10.47
C LEU A 50 -39.72 -6.29 -10.29
N LEU A 51 -39.19 -7.50 -10.15
CA LEU A 51 -39.94 -8.66 -9.68
C LEU A 51 -40.00 -8.67 -8.15
N VAL A 52 -38.88 -8.37 -7.49
CA VAL A 52 -38.79 -8.36 -6.02
C VAL A 52 -37.78 -7.31 -5.53
N GLY A 53 -38.21 -6.53 -4.53
CA GLY A 53 -37.41 -5.51 -3.86
C GLY A 53 -37.91 -4.09 -4.17
N LYS A 54 -37.33 -3.09 -3.50
CA LYS A 54 -37.50 -1.68 -3.82
C LYS A 54 -36.15 -1.16 -4.30
N SER A 55 -36.09 -0.45 -5.42
CA SER A 55 -34.86 0.25 -5.78
C SER A 55 -34.50 1.27 -4.70
N ALA A 56 -33.20 1.46 -4.49
CA ALA A 56 -32.67 2.46 -3.58
C ALA A 56 -33.08 3.90 -3.96
N SER A 57 -33.53 4.12 -5.20
CA SER A 57 -34.03 5.41 -5.72
C SER A 57 -35.21 5.96 -4.92
N LYS A 58 -36.15 5.11 -4.46
CA LYS A 58 -37.35 5.57 -3.73
C LYS A 58 -37.10 5.94 -2.26
N HIS A 59 -35.90 5.70 -1.73
CA HIS A 59 -35.55 6.14 -0.38
C HIS A 59 -35.17 7.63 -0.31
N PHE A 60 -34.90 8.30 -1.44
CA PHE A 60 -34.52 9.71 -1.47
C PHE A 60 -35.69 10.68 -1.68
N SER A 61 -36.79 10.26 -2.28
CA SER A 61 -37.91 11.15 -2.66
C SER A 61 -38.86 11.54 -1.51
N SER A 62 -38.75 10.89 -0.34
CA SER A 62 -39.63 11.16 0.80
C SER A 62 -39.11 12.22 1.77
N GLY A 63 -37.92 12.80 1.53
CA GLY A 63 -37.35 13.88 2.35
C GLY A 63 -37.03 13.50 3.80
N ILE A 64 -37.32 12.27 4.23
CA ILE A 64 -36.99 11.76 5.55
C ILE A 64 -35.84 10.77 5.37
N ILE A 65 -34.63 11.23 5.63
CA ILE A 65 -33.50 10.34 5.92
C ILE A 65 -33.84 9.69 7.28
N LYS A 66 -34.69 8.66 7.27
CA LYS A 66 -34.71 7.71 8.37
C LYS A 66 -33.39 6.98 8.26
N ALA A 67 -32.39 7.45 8.98
CA ALA A 67 -31.27 6.63 9.36
C ALA A 67 -31.90 5.35 9.90
N ASN A 68 -31.84 4.27 9.13
CA ASN A 68 -32.18 2.97 9.66
C ASN A 68 -31.10 2.72 10.69
N VAL A 69 -31.39 3.11 11.94
CA VAL A 69 -30.69 2.59 13.12
C VAL A 69 -31.09 1.13 13.14
N GLN A 70 -30.47 0.37 12.23
CA GLN A 70 -30.25 -1.03 12.43
C GLN A 70 -29.51 -1.06 13.75
N LYS A 71 -30.25 -1.38 14.83
CA LYS A 71 -29.63 -2.02 16.00
C LYS A 71 -28.64 -3.02 15.42
N PRO A 72 -27.36 -2.98 15.82
CA PRO A 72 -26.34 -3.82 15.21
C PRO A 72 -26.84 -5.25 15.28
N SER A 73 -27.29 -5.77 14.13
CA SER A 73 -27.38 -7.21 13.98
C SER A 73 -25.95 -7.69 14.16
N ASP A 74 -25.77 -8.78 14.89
CA ASP A 74 -24.48 -9.43 15.18
C ASP A 74 -23.71 -9.91 13.94
N ALA A 75 -23.98 -9.35 12.76
CA ALA A 75 -23.04 -9.30 11.66
C ALA A 75 -21.91 -8.33 12.02
N LYS A 76 -21.01 -8.79 12.88
CA LYS A 76 -19.67 -8.21 13.06
C LYS A 76 -19.16 -7.81 11.68
N ALA A 77 -19.05 -6.52 11.41
CA ALA A 77 -18.01 -6.04 10.51
C ALA A 77 -16.74 -6.70 11.04
N LYS A 78 -16.25 -7.73 10.34
CA LYS A 78 -14.99 -8.37 10.71
C LYS A 78 -13.95 -7.28 10.51
N LEU A 79 -13.69 -6.49 11.55
CA LEU A 79 -12.39 -5.90 11.76
C LEU A 79 -11.43 -7.04 11.47
N LEU A 80 -10.71 -6.94 10.34
CA LEU A 80 -9.67 -7.89 10.01
C LEU A 80 -8.75 -7.90 11.24
N LYS A 81 -8.70 -9.05 11.91
CA LYS A 81 -7.85 -9.19 13.09
C LYS A 81 -6.45 -8.77 12.66
N PRO A 82 -5.77 -7.88 13.41
CA PRO A 82 -4.41 -7.49 13.08
C PRO A 82 -3.56 -8.75 12.97
N LEU A 83 -2.83 -8.88 11.86
CA LEU A 83 -1.89 -9.97 11.68
C LEU A 83 -0.88 -9.93 12.85
N SER A 84 -0.65 -11.06 13.48
CA SER A 84 0.35 -11.22 14.52
C SER A 84 1.61 -11.90 13.97
N PHE A 85 2.70 -11.90 14.75
CA PHE A 85 3.89 -12.71 14.44
C PHE A 85 3.60 -14.21 14.30
N ALA A 86 2.56 -14.74 14.97
CA ALA A 86 2.12 -16.12 14.76
C ALA A 86 1.51 -16.32 13.36
N ASN A 87 0.75 -15.34 12.86
CA ASN A 87 0.22 -15.36 11.49
C ASN A 87 1.34 -15.22 10.44
N LEU A 88 2.39 -14.47 10.75
CA LEU A 88 3.57 -14.35 9.88
C LEU A 88 4.24 -15.71 9.67
N LYS A 89 4.44 -16.50 10.73
CA LYS A 89 5.03 -17.86 10.63
C LYS A 89 4.15 -18.84 9.84
N SER A 90 2.83 -18.65 9.87
CA SER A 90 1.90 -19.46 9.07
C SER A 90 1.79 -19.01 7.61
N THR A 91 2.36 -17.85 7.25
CA THR A 91 2.31 -17.33 5.89
C THR A 91 3.25 -18.15 5.01
N ARG A 92 2.72 -18.71 3.93
CA ARG A 92 3.50 -19.53 3.01
C ARG A 92 4.58 -18.70 2.31
N VAL A 93 5.80 -19.23 2.31
CA VAL A 93 6.98 -18.61 1.71
C VAL A 93 7.38 -19.42 0.48
N TYR A 94 7.69 -18.72 -0.61
CA TYR A 94 8.11 -19.31 -1.86
C TYR A 94 9.49 -18.80 -2.23
N LEU A 95 10.36 -19.64 -2.80
CA LEU A 95 11.61 -19.18 -3.36
C LEU A 95 11.32 -18.36 -4.63
N TYR A 96 12.04 -17.25 -4.79
CA TYR A 96 11.91 -16.43 -5.98
C TYR A 96 12.37 -17.20 -7.22
N ASN A 97 11.62 -17.07 -8.32
CA ASN A 97 11.83 -17.82 -9.57
C ASN A 97 11.75 -19.35 -9.44
N GLN A 98 11.14 -19.87 -8.38
CA GLN A 98 10.84 -21.29 -8.31
C GLN A 98 9.69 -21.63 -9.26
N GLU A 99 9.96 -22.46 -10.26
CA GLU A 99 8.92 -23.01 -11.12
C GLU A 99 8.21 -24.16 -10.40
N SER A 100 7.01 -23.88 -9.88
CA SER A 100 6.16 -24.88 -9.26
C SER A 100 4.70 -24.48 -9.47
N TYR A 101 3.85 -25.47 -9.78
CA TYR A 101 2.40 -25.30 -9.87
C TYR A 101 1.76 -24.80 -8.56
N THR A 102 2.49 -24.86 -7.44
CA THR A 102 2.03 -24.39 -6.13
C THR A 102 2.32 -22.92 -5.87
N VAL A 103 3.17 -22.28 -6.69
CA VAL A 103 3.52 -20.87 -6.59
C VAL A 103 2.42 -20.06 -7.29
N PRO A 104 1.76 -19.12 -6.60
CA PRO A 104 0.80 -18.24 -7.23
C PRO A 104 1.43 -17.46 -8.38
N PHE A 105 0.74 -17.44 -9.53
CA PHE A 105 1.18 -16.64 -10.66
C PHE A 105 1.17 -15.15 -10.29
N PHE A 106 2.28 -14.46 -10.55
CA PHE A 106 2.41 -13.03 -10.38
C PHE A 106 3.24 -12.47 -11.54
N PRO A 107 2.83 -11.38 -12.19
CA PRO A 107 3.51 -10.87 -13.37
C PRO A 107 4.95 -10.47 -13.06
N THR A 108 5.89 -11.01 -13.82
CA THR A 108 7.34 -10.79 -13.61
C THR A 108 7.79 -9.39 -14.03
N HIS A 109 7.05 -8.71 -14.91
CA HIS A 109 7.42 -7.40 -15.46
C HIS A 109 6.37 -6.30 -15.22
N GLU A 110 5.12 -6.67 -14.94
CA GLU A 110 4.00 -5.73 -14.77
C GLU A 110 3.68 -5.54 -13.28
N TYR A 111 4.60 -4.93 -12.54
CA TYR A 111 4.38 -4.58 -11.14
C TYR A 111 5.11 -3.30 -10.76
N GLU A 112 4.62 -2.62 -9.73
CA GLU A 112 5.27 -1.48 -9.10
C GLU A 112 5.75 -1.82 -7.69
N ILE A 113 6.85 -1.19 -7.27
CA ILE A 113 7.36 -1.27 -5.90
C ILE A 113 6.80 -0.05 -5.16
N ILE A 114 5.81 -0.27 -4.31
CA ILE A 114 5.11 0.84 -3.62
C ILE A 114 5.72 1.16 -2.25
N LYS A 115 6.41 0.20 -1.64
CA LYS A 115 7.16 0.36 -0.39
C LYS A 115 8.38 -0.52 -0.40
N TYR A 116 9.45 -0.05 0.22
CA TYR A 116 10.68 -0.81 0.34
C TYR A 116 11.47 -0.39 1.58
N ALA A 117 12.20 -1.33 2.15
CA ALA A 117 13.14 -1.07 3.25
C ALA A 117 14.30 -2.06 3.13
N TRP A 118 15.49 -1.64 3.54
CA TRP A 118 16.59 -2.58 3.72
C TRP A 118 17.27 -2.38 5.06
N PHE A 119 17.79 -3.48 5.58
CA PHE A 119 18.34 -3.60 6.90
C PHE A 119 19.73 -4.19 6.78
N LYS A 120 20.64 -3.77 7.66
CA LYS A 120 22.04 -4.20 7.65
C LYS A 120 22.50 -4.51 9.07
N LYS A 121 23.24 -5.61 9.22
CA LYS A 121 23.93 -6.01 10.45
C LYS A 121 25.38 -6.24 10.11
N THR A 122 26.27 -5.45 10.71
CA THR A 122 27.71 -5.52 10.46
C THR A 122 28.34 -6.46 11.49
N ASP A 123 29.06 -7.47 11.02
CA ASP A 123 29.82 -8.38 11.87
C ASP A 123 31.20 -7.77 12.21
N LYS A 124 31.85 -8.30 13.25
CA LYS A 124 33.19 -7.87 13.70
C LYS A 124 34.27 -8.02 12.62
N ASN A 125 34.04 -8.90 11.65
CA ASN A 125 34.97 -9.23 10.58
C ASN A 125 34.84 -8.30 9.35
N GLY A 126 33.99 -7.26 9.43
CA GLY A 126 33.74 -6.30 8.34
C GLY A 126 32.77 -6.80 7.25
N SER A 127 32.32 -8.06 7.33
CA SER A 127 31.17 -8.56 6.56
C SER A 127 29.87 -7.99 7.10
N SER A 128 28.89 -7.77 6.24
CA SER A 128 27.58 -7.24 6.64
C SER A 128 26.46 -8.10 6.08
N ARG A 129 25.63 -8.68 6.93
CA ARG A 129 24.39 -9.31 6.48
C ARG A 129 23.37 -8.23 6.16
N PHE A 130 22.56 -8.46 5.13
CA PHE A 130 21.47 -7.57 4.77
C PHE A 130 20.16 -8.31 4.57
N VAL A 131 19.07 -7.58 4.75
CA VAL A 131 17.71 -7.99 4.41
C VAL A 131 17.04 -6.83 3.70
N ALA A 132 16.66 -7.02 2.45
CA ALA A 132 15.83 -6.09 1.68
C ALA A 132 14.41 -6.64 1.59
N ILE A 133 13.42 -5.77 1.78
CA ILE A 133 12.00 -6.09 1.80
C ILE A 133 11.30 -5.09 0.87
N GLU A 134 10.53 -5.61 -0.08
CA GLU A 134 9.80 -4.83 -1.09
C GLU A 134 8.33 -5.26 -1.11
N LEU A 135 7.43 -4.29 -1.21
CA LEU A 135 6.00 -4.52 -1.45
C LEU A 135 5.68 -4.22 -2.91
N HIS A 136 5.35 -5.27 -3.65
CA HIS A 136 5.01 -5.24 -5.07
C HIS A 136 3.49 -5.24 -5.26
N VAL A 137 3.01 -4.39 -6.15
CA VAL A 137 1.62 -4.35 -6.62
C VAL A 137 1.58 -4.64 -8.10
N SER A 138 0.78 -5.62 -8.51
CA SER A 138 0.57 -5.96 -9.92
C SER A 138 -0.13 -4.80 -10.64
N THR A 139 0.43 -4.36 -11.76
CA THR A 139 -0.19 -3.37 -12.66
C THR A 139 -0.87 -4.02 -13.86
N ALA A 140 -0.79 -5.34 -13.99
CA ALA A 140 -1.45 -6.07 -15.06
C ALA A 140 -2.97 -5.82 -15.03
N SER A 141 -3.51 -5.20 -16.08
CA SER A 141 -4.95 -5.01 -16.26
C SER A 141 -5.59 -6.36 -16.61
N GLY A 142 -6.29 -6.98 -15.67
CA GLY A 142 -6.85 -8.31 -15.88
C GLY A 142 -8.00 -8.34 -16.89
N ARG A 143 -7.80 -8.97 -18.05
CA ARG A 143 -8.85 -9.81 -18.66
C ARG A 143 -8.77 -11.17 -17.96
N ALA A 144 -9.65 -11.42 -17.01
CA ALA A 144 -9.70 -12.68 -16.28
C ALA A 144 -10.37 -13.76 -17.14
N SER A 145 -9.57 -14.60 -17.80
CA SER A 145 -10.03 -15.88 -18.37
C SER A 145 -9.66 -17.08 -17.51
N ASP A 146 -8.89 -16.89 -16.43
CA ASP A 146 -8.43 -18.00 -15.59
C ASP A 146 -9.27 -18.13 -14.33
N GLU A 147 -9.77 -19.34 -14.08
CA GLU A 147 -10.62 -19.73 -12.97
C GLU A 147 -10.00 -19.57 -11.56
N LYS A 148 -8.72 -19.18 -11.46
CA LYS A 148 -8.03 -18.99 -10.18
C LYS A 148 -7.75 -17.51 -9.89
N PRO A 149 -8.07 -17.03 -8.67
CA PRO A 149 -7.81 -15.65 -8.28
C PRO A 149 -6.30 -15.39 -8.27
N ARG A 150 -5.86 -14.42 -9.08
CA ARG A 150 -4.46 -13.98 -9.16
C ARG A 150 -4.15 -13.05 -7.98
N PRO A 151 -3.04 -13.26 -7.24
CA PRO A 151 -2.64 -12.32 -6.19
C PRO A 151 -2.25 -10.97 -6.79
N LEU A 152 -2.81 -9.90 -6.25
CA LEU A 152 -2.50 -8.53 -6.67
C LEU A 152 -1.25 -7.98 -5.98
N HIS A 153 -0.86 -8.57 -4.84
CA HIS A 153 0.23 -8.06 -4.01
C HIS A 153 1.25 -9.18 -3.72
N ARG A 154 2.52 -8.81 -3.74
CA ARG A 154 3.65 -9.70 -3.43
C ARG A 154 4.63 -8.99 -2.52
N ILE A 155 5.00 -9.62 -1.41
CA ILE A 155 6.11 -9.16 -0.57
C ILE A 155 7.33 -9.94 -1.02
N PHE A 156 8.32 -9.24 -1.55
CA PHE A 156 9.59 -9.79 -1.98
C PHE A 156 10.65 -9.53 -0.92
N THR A 157 11.47 -10.54 -0.62
CA THR A 157 12.58 -10.40 0.32
C THR A 157 13.87 -10.90 -0.29
N HIS A 158 14.94 -10.12 -0.19
CA HIS A 158 16.28 -10.48 -0.62
C HIS A 158 17.23 -10.40 0.57
N LEU A 159 17.73 -11.55 1.00
CA LEU A 159 18.69 -11.69 2.08
C LEU A 159 20.07 -11.99 1.49
N GLY A 160 21.12 -11.47 2.11
CA GLY A 160 22.45 -11.99 1.84
C GLY A 160 23.57 -11.31 2.60
N VAL A 161 24.80 -11.41 2.08
CA VAL A 161 26.01 -10.85 2.68
C VAL A 161 26.66 -9.84 1.74
N ILE A 162 27.10 -8.71 2.30
CA ILE A 162 27.92 -7.70 1.65
C ILE A 162 29.31 -7.74 2.28
N GLN A 163 30.34 -7.89 1.46
CA GLN A 163 31.73 -7.83 1.87
C GLN A 163 32.45 -6.79 1.00
N LYS A 164 33.14 -5.83 1.64
CA LYS A 164 33.85 -4.73 0.96
C LYS A 164 32.98 -3.96 -0.07
N GLY A 165 31.68 -3.80 0.21
CA GLY A 165 30.75 -3.08 -0.65
C GLY A 165 30.17 -3.91 -1.81
N VAL A 166 30.53 -5.18 -1.94
CA VAL A 166 30.02 -6.09 -2.97
C VAL A 166 29.15 -7.17 -2.33
N VAL A 167 28.02 -7.50 -2.96
CA VAL A 167 27.19 -8.63 -2.55
C VAL A 167 27.95 -9.92 -2.89
N VAL A 168 28.17 -10.77 -1.88
CA VAL A 168 28.86 -12.04 -2.07
C VAL A 168 27.85 -13.07 -2.52
N ASP A 169 28.01 -13.59 -3.73
CA ASP A 169 27.14 -14.61 -4.29
C ASP A 169 27.77 -16.00 -4.13
N GLY A 170 27.71 -16.53 -2.91
CA GLY A 170 27.94 -17.94 -2.63
C GLY A 170 26.62 -18.72 -2.71
N LYS A 171 26.66 -20.01 -3.07
CA LYS A 171 25.48 -20.92 -3.16
C LYS A 171 24.53 -20.90 -1.95
N HIS A 172 24.96 -20.39 -0.80
CA HIS A 172 24.16 -20.27 0.43
C HIS A 172 24.11 -18.85 1.02
N GLU A 173 24.74 -17.86 0.39
CA GLU A 173 24.93 -16.53 0.97
C GLU A 173 23.93 -15.50 0.48
N THR A 174 23.19 -15.77 -0.60
CA THR A 174 22.07 -14.95 -1.07
C THR A 174 20.80 -15.78 -1.17
N ARG A 175 19.66 -15.21 -0.75
CA ARG A 175 18.35 -15.86 -0.84
C ARG A 175 17.27 -14.85 -1.19
N LYS A 176 16.47 -15.17 -2.20
CA LYS A 176 15.31 -14.37 -2.61
C LYS A 176 14.02 -15.17 -2.37
N GLU A 177 13.04 -14.55 -1.74
CA GLU A 177 11.75 -15.17 -1.41
C GLU A 177 10.58 -14.27 -1.77
N CYS A 178 9.39 -14.87 -1.83
CA CYS A 178 8.13 -14.20 -2.09
C CYS A 178 7.04 -14.72 -1.14
N ARG A 179 6.16 -13.80 -0.74
CA ARG A 179 4.89 -14.07 -0.06
C ARG A 179 3.79 -13.34 -0.81
N PHE A 180 2.65 -13.99 -1.03
CA PHE A 180 1.56 -13.44 -1.85
C PHE A 180 0.36 -13.13 -1.00
N THR A 181 -0.33 -12.02 -1.32
CA THR A 181 -1.57 -11.64 -0.64
C THR A 181 -2.57 -11.09 -1.65
N SER A 182 -3.86 -11.38 -1.41
CA SER A 182 -4.93 -10.98 -2.32
C SER A 182 -5.50 -9.60 -2.02
N ASN A 183 -5.22 -9.03 -0.84
CA ASN A 183 -5.76 -7.75 -0.39
C ASN A 183 -4.65 -6.82 0.12
N SER A 184 -4.85 -5.51 -0.08
CA SER A 184 -3.88 -4.46 0.24
C SER A 184 -3.60 -4.36 1.74
N ASP A 185 -4.61 -4.52 2.59
CA ASP A 185 -4.47 -4.37 4.04
C ASP A 185 -3.58 -5.46 4.64
N SER A 186 -3.77 -6.71 4.19
CA SER A 186 -2.91 -7.84 4.59
C SER A 186 -1.52 -7.69 4.01
N ALA A 187 -1.38 -7.17 2.79
CA ALA A 187 -0.08 -6.89 2.20
C ALA A 187 0.70 -5.85 3.02
N GLN A 188 0.01 -4.77 3.41
CA GLN A 188 0.56 -3.70 4.23
C GLN A 188 0.95 -4.19 5.62
N GLN A 189 0.07 -4.94 6.30
CA GLN A 189 0.36 -5.51 7.61
C GLN A 189 1.52 -6.51 7.55
N LEU A 190 1.55 -7.38 6.53
CA LEU A 190 2.63 -8.35 6.36
C LEU A 190 3.98 -7.67 6.10
N TYR A 191 3.99 -6.61 5.29
CA TYR A 191 5.18 -5.79 5.06
C TYR A 191 5.68 -5.14 6.37
N SER A 192 4.79 -4.51 7.13
CA SER A 192 5.13 -3.88 8.42
C SER A 192 5.70 -4.90 9.41
N LEU A 193 5.05 -6.06 9.58
CA LEU A 193 5.50 -7.12 10.47
C LEU A 193 6.88 -7.68 10.08
N LEU A 194 7.13 -7.86 8.78
CA LEU A 194 8.43 -8.33 8.30
C LEU A 194 9.54 -7.31 8.58
N CYS A 195 9.24 -6.01 8.45
CA CYS A 195 10.17 -4.94 8.81
C CYS A 195 10.45 -4.94 10.31
N GLU A 196 9.40 -4.97 11.14
CA GLU A 196 9.51 -5.04 12.61
C GLU A 196 10.33 -6.25 13.07
N GLN A 197 10.14 -7.41 12.43
CA GLN A 197 10.92 -8.62 12.74
C GLN A 197 12.43 -8.40 12.57
N GLN A 198 12.87 -7.56 11.61
CA GLN A 198 14.29 -7.34 11.40
C GLN A 198 14.90 -6.35 12.40
N GLN A 199 14.10 -5.47 13.01
CA GLN A 199 14.60 -4.38 13.84
C GLN A 199 15.28 -4.85 15.15
N SER A 200 15.00 -6.08 15.60
CA SER A 200 15.64 -6.64 16.79
C SER A 200 17.14 -6.92 16.58
N GLU A 201 17.54 -7.24 15.35
CA GLU A 201 18.91 -7.67 15.03
C GLU A 201 19.62 -6.79 14.00
N TYR A 202 18.87 -6.12 13.14
CA TYR A 202 19.39 -5.35 12.02
C TYR A 202 19.01 -3.88 12.15
N ARG A 203 19.91 -3.00 11.71
CA ARG A 203 19.64 -1.58 11.63
C ARG A 203 19.05 -1.25 10.26
N GLN A 204 17.86 -0.64 10.24
CA GLN A 204 17.29 -0.11 9.01
C GLN A 204 18.23 0.96 8.42
N GLN A 205 18.44 0.89 7.12
CA GLN A 205 19.29 1.82 6.38
C GLN A 205 18.39 2.82 5.66
N LEU A 206 18.73 4.10 5.77
CA LEU A 206 18.05 5.20 5.08
C LEU A 206 18.72 5.56 3.74
N SER A 207 19.91 5.01 3.49
CA SER A 207 20.63 5.21 2.24
C SER A 207 19.99 4.41 1.11
N VAL A 208 20.35 4.78 -0.12
CA VAL A 208 20.00 4.02 -1.33
C VAL A 208 20.44 2.56 -1.18
N PHE A 209 19.67 1.66 -1.77
CA PHE A 209 20.02 0.23 -1.84
C PHE A 209 21.35 0.06 -2.59
N PRO A 210 22.22 -0.86 -2.16
CA PRO A 210 23.37 -1.27 -2.96
C PRO A 210 22.92 -1.78 -4.34
N SER A 211 23.74 -1.59 -5.37
CA SER A 211 23.40 -1.87 -6.78
C SER A 211 23.00 -3.32 -7.08
N ALA A 212 23.36 -4.28 -6.22
CA ALA A 212 23.00 -5.69 -6.36
C ALA A 212 21.89 -6.16 -5.40
N VAL A 213 21.29 -5.25 -4.62
CA VAL A 213 20.30 -5.58 -3.59
C VAL A 213 18.89 -5.27 -4.09
N GLY A 214 17.95 -6.14 -3.74
CA GLY A 214 16.54 -6.05 -4.14
C GLY A 214 16.15 -6.85 -5.38
N SER A 215 14.95 -6.57 -5.89
CA SER A 215 14.40 -7.12 -7.13
C SER A 215 15.09 -6.54 -8.37
N ASN A 216 14.89 -7.16 -9.53
CA ASN A 216 15.44 -6.64 -10.78
C ASN A 216 14.96 -5.20 -11.06
N LYS A 217 13.69 -4.90 -10.75
CA LYS A 217 13.13 -3.55 -10.92
C LYS A 217 13.77 -2.56 -9.94
N MET A 218 13.99 -2.95 -8.68
CA MET A 218 14.72 -2.11 -7.71
C MET A 218 16.15 -1.83 -8.18
N ILE A 219 16.87 -2.86 -8.62
CA ILE A 219 18.24 -2.74 -9.12
C ILE A 219 18.30 -1.78 -10.32
N SER A 220 17.42 -1.96 -11.32
CA SER A 220 17.34 -1.07 -12.48
C SER A 220 17.00 0.37 -12.09
N ASN A 221 16.07 0.58 -11.16
CA ASN A 221 15.73 1.92 -10.67
C ASN A 221 16.91 2.60 -9.96
N ASN A 222 17.63 1.87 -9.10
CA ASN A 222 18.80 2.40 -8.40
C ASN A 222 19.92 2.75 -9.38
N ILE A 223 20.25 1.86 -10.32
CA ILE A 223 21.28 2.12 -11.34
C ILE A 223 20.91 3.36 -12.17
N SER A 224 19.65 3.45 -12.61
CA SER A 224 19.18 4.61 -13.39
C SER A 224 19.28 5.90 -12.58
N SER A 225 18.89 5.88 -11.30
CA SER A 225 19.05 7.05 -10.42
C SER A 225 20.51 7.42 -10.19
N GLN A 226 21.42 6.44 -10.08
CA GLN A 226 22.86 6.69 -9.91
C GLN A 226 23.50 7.24 -11.19
N ILE A 227 23.06 6.79 -12.37
CA ILE A 227 23.52 7.31 -13.66
C ILE A 227 22.95 8.72 -13.88
N SER A 228 21.69 8.96 -13.54
CA SER A 228 21.08 10.30 -13.63
C SER A 228 21.67 11.28 -12.60
N ASN A 229 22.10 10.78 -11.44
CA ASN A 229 22.79 11.57 -10.41
C ASN A 229 24.32 11.64 -10.62
N LYS A 230 24.84 11.01 -11.68
CA LYS A 230 26.25 11.16 -12.10
C LYS A 230 26.48 12.48 -12.84
N ASP A 231 25.41 13.20 -13.19
CA ASP A 231 25.48 14.64 -13.41
C ASP A 231 25.74 15.29 -12.05
N SER A 232 27.03 15.46 -11.77
CA SER A 232 27.63 15.53 -10.44
C SER A 232 27.10 16.68 -9.57
N LEU A 233 26.44 16.33 -8.45
CA LEU A 233 26.46 17.21 -7.29
C LEU A 233 27.89 17.23 -6.73
N SER A 234 28.46 18.42 -6.52
CA SER A 234 29.82 18.54 -6.01
C SER A 234 29.92 17.89 -4.61
N PRO A 235 31.10 17.34 -4.23
CA PRO A 235 31.30 16.76 -2.90
C PRO A 235 30.91 17.72 -1.76
N SER A 236 31.09 19.02 -1.96
CA SER A 236 30.69 20.07 -1.02
C SER A 236 29.17 20.15 -0.84
N LEU A 237 28.41 19.98 -1.93
CA LEU A 237 26.95 20.01 -1.91
C LEU A 237 26.38 18.75 -1.24
N ILE A 238 26.98 17.59 -1.50
CA ILE A 238 26.65 16.33 -0.82
C ILE A 238 26.93 16.43 0.68
N ALA A 239 28.12 16.93 1.05
CA ALA A 239 28.49 17.13 2.45
C ALA A 239 27.57 18.13 3.16
N LEU A 240 27.15 19.21 2.48
CA LEU A 240 26.22 20.19 3.02
C LEU A 240 24.82 19.59 3.25
N VAL A 241 24.29 18.84 2.28
CA VAL A 241 22.98 18.19 2.42
C VAL A 241 23.01 17.13 3.52
N HIS A 242 24.07 16.31 3.57
CA HIS A 242 24.22 15.32 4.65
C HIS A 242 24.42 15.96 6.02
N GLY A 243 25.21 17.04 6.12
CA GLY A 243 25.43 17.79 7.35
C GLY A 243 24.12 18.40 7.85
N THR A 244 23.44 19.18 7.01
CA THR A 244 22.15 19.80 7.37
C THR A 244 21.08 18.77 7.75
N TRP A 245 21.04 17.63 7.07
CA TRP A 245 20.12 16.54 7.40
C TRP A 245 20.49 15.84 8.73
N SER A 246 21.77 15.57 8.95
CA SER A 246 22.27 14.96 10.19
C SER A 246 22.05 15.88 11.39
N ASP A 247 22.31 17.17 11.23
CA ASP A 247 22.12 18.17 12.28
C ASP A 247 20.63 18.35 12.59
N ALA A 248 19.79 18.44 11.56
CA ALA A 248 18.33 18.52 11.75
C ALA A 248 17.78 17.28 12.47
N ILE A 249 18.21 16.08 12.11
CA ILE A 249 17.77 14.83 12.78
C ILE A 249 18.36 14.71 14.19
N GLY A 250 19.62 15.08 14.38
CA GLY A 250 20.28 15.05 15.69
C GLY A 250 19.60 15.98 16.69
N GLU A 251 19.28 17.20 16.27
CA GLU A 251 18.53 18.16 17.07
C GLU A 251 17.09 17.71 17.30
N LEU A 252 16.43 17.11 16.30
CA LEU A 252 15.07 16.58 16.47
C LEU A 252 15.05 15.43 17.49
N ILE A 253 16.01 14.50 17.43
CA ILE A 253 16.11 13.39 18.38
C ILE A 253 16.42 13.92 19.78
N SER A 254 17.32 14.90 19.90
CA SER A 254 17.64 15.58 21.16
C SER A 254 16.41 16.25 21.78
N LEU A 255 15.64 16.99 20.98
CA LEU A 255 14.41 17.66 21.39
C LEU A 255 13.29 16.69 21.76
N LEU A 256 13.12 15.60 20.99
CA LEU A 256 12.08 14.59 21.22
C LEU A 256 12.45 13.60 22.34
N SER A 257 13.71 13.60 22.81
CA SER A 257 14.16 12.78 23.95
C SER A 257 13.81 13.39 25.31
N VAL A 258 13.18 14.55 25.35
CA VAL A 258 12.69 15.16 26.59
C VAL A 258 11.38 14.47 27.01
N SER A 259 11.36 13.82 28.18
CA SER A 259 10.14 13.20 28.74
C SER A 259 9.01 14.23 28.79
N VAL A 260 7.83 13.84 28.30
CA VAL A 260 6.59 14.65 28.29
C VAL A 260 6.25 15.19 29.69
N GLU A 261 6.71 14.51 30.74
CA GLU A 261 6.54 14.87 32.15
C GLU A 261 7.34 16.12 32.57
N ARG A 262 8.31 16.58 31.77
CA ARG A 262 9.16 17.75 32.05
C ARG A 262 8.81 19.00 31.23
N LEU A 263 7.87 18.91 30.30
CA LEU A 263 7.41 20.05 29.51
C LEU A 263 6.62 21.02 30.39
N LYS A 264 7.19 22.20 30.67
CA LYS A 264 6.48 23.25 31.40
C LYS A 264 5.58 24.01 30.43
N LEU A 265 4.48 24.57 30.94
CA LEU A 265 3.55 25.40 30.14
C LEU A 265 4.28 26.57 29.43
N GLN A 266 5.35 27.07 30.03
CA GLN A 266 6.20 28.10 29.45
C GLN A 266 6.96 27.63 28.19
N ASP A 267 7.34 26.35 28.12
CA ASP A 267 8.03 25.77 26.96
C ASP A 267 7.04 25.57 25.80
N ILE A 268 5.79 25.20 26.12
CA ILE A 268 4.68 25.15 25.16
C ILE A 268 4.39 26.56 24.61
N GLY A 269 4.31 27.57 25.48
CA GLY A 269 4.10 28.97 25.05
C GLY A 269 5.23 29.52 24.18
N LYS A 270 6.49 29.12 24.43
CA LYS A 270 7.63 29.47 23.56
C LYS A 270 7.52 28.79 22.19
N ALA A 271 7.15 27.51 22.16
CA ALA A 271 6.94 26.78 20.90
C ALA A 271 5.79 27.39 20.09
N GLU A 272 4.67 27.71 20.74
CA GLU A 272 3.53 28.43 20.12
C GLU A 272 3.92 29.81 19.61
N GLY A 273 4.87 30.50 20.23
CA GLY A 273 5.39 31.78 19.74
C GLY A 273 6.29 31.66 18.51
N ILE A 274 6.99 30.54 18.33
CA ILE A 274 7.90 30.30 17.19
C ILE A 274 7.14 29.84 15.95
N LEU A 275 6.03 29.10 16.11
CA LEU A 275 5.23 28.59 14.98
C LEU A 275 4.69 29.70 14.05
N PRO A 276 4.18 30.85 14.53
CA PRO A 276 3.80 31.99 13.71
C PRO A 276 4.98 32.58 12.92
N ALA A 277 6.17 32.66 13.52
CA ALA A 277 7.36 33.17 12.86
C ALA A 277 7.80 32.22 11.71
N ILE A 278 7.74 30.91 11.94
CA ILE A 278 7.99 29.91 10.89
C ILE A 278 6.95 30.02 9.77
N ARG A 279 5.67 30.18 10.11
CA ARG A 279 4.59 30.37 9.14
C ARG A 279 4.80 31.62 8.29
N GLU A 280 5.16 32.74 8.90
CA GLU A 280 5.43 33.99 8.19
C GLU A 280 6.61 33.85 7.22
N ILE A 281 7.68 33.15 7.61
CA ILE A 281 8.82 32.88 6.74
C ILE A 281 8.42 31.98 5.56
N LEU A 282 7.62 30.94 5.80
CA LEU A 282 7.14 30.04 4.75
C LEU A 282 6.19 30.75 3.78
N ASP A 283 5.29 31.59 4.28
CA ASP A 283 4.38 32.38 3.46
C ASP A 283 5.13 33.43 2.63
N LYS A 284 6.17 34.06 3.18
CA LYS A 284 7.08 34.95 2.43
C LYS A 284 7.85 34.19 1.34
N LYS A 285 8.39 33.01 1.63
CA LYS A 285 9.09 32.18 0.62
C LYS A 285 8.16 31.72 -0.50
N ARG A 286 6.92 31.34 -0.17
CA ARG A 286 5.89 30.97 -1.16
C ARG A 286 5.50 32.16 -2.05
N THR A 287 5.48 33.36 -1.48
CA THR A 287 5.22 34.61 -2.21
C THR A 287 6.37 34.96 -3.16
N ILE A 288 7.62 34.76 -2.74
CA ILE A 288 8.81 34.96 -3.59
C ILE A 288 8.83 33.94 -4.74
N ALA A 289 8.56 32.66 -4.47
CA ALA A 289 8.47 31.62 -5.50
C ALA A 289 7.39 31.94 -6.56
N ARG A 290 6.23 32.44 -6.13
CA ARG A 290 5.14 32.85 -7.03
C ARG A 290 5.51 34.08 -7.88
N LYS A 291 6.21 35.06 -7.29
CA LYS A 291 6.72 36.22 -8.04
C LYS A 291 7.83 35.84 -9.02
N PHE A 292 8.65 34.86 -8.69
CA PHE A 292 9.63 34.30 -9.62
C PHE A 292 8.92 33.65 -10.83
N GLU A 293 7.87 32.83 -10.61
CA GLU A 293 7.11 32.27 -11.74
C GLU A 293 6.37 33.32 -12.58
N GLU A 294 5.92 34.43 -11.99
CA GLU A 294 5.32 35.55 -12.76
C GLU A 294 6.34 36.34 -13.58
N ILE A 295 7.63 36.37 -13.18
CA ILE A 295 8.69 37.08 -13.91
C ILE A 295 9.22 36.25 -15.08
N PHE A 296 9.12 34.92 -15.02
CA PHE A 296 9.64 33.99 -16.05
C PHE A 296 8.54 33.42 -16.96
N ARG A 297 7.42 34.15 -17.12
CA ARG A 297 6.33 33.86 -18.04
C ARG A 297 6.13 35.02 -19.01
#